data_AF-A0A699YWI7-F1
#
_entry.id   AF-A0A699YWI7-F1
#
_cell.length_a   1.000
_cell.length_b   1.000
_cell.length_c   1.000
_cell.angle_alpha   90.00
_cell.angle_beta   90.00
_cell.angle_gamma   90.00
#
_symmetry.space_group_name_H-M   'P 1'
#
loop_
_entity.id
_entity.type
_entity.pdbx_description
1 polymer ?
#
loop_
_entity_poly.entity_id
_entity_poly.type
_entity_poly.pdbx_seq_one_letter_code
_entity_poly.pdbx_strand_id
1 'polypeptide(L)'
;MLTGMLEEEVGLAAQVVRLVVAGGSVGSLDTIAQANQYSKHQLALQPIKELDAYCAELGCALPLDIMPGAEDPTNVALPQQPLHRCLLPGSSRCPELVRATNPHAFQLDGVRLLGTSGQPVDDMVKYSQQPDRLAVLEWCLRWRHLAPTAPDTLTTYPFHDRDPFILDATPHVLFAGNQPEFATRMAT
;
A
#
# COMPACT_ATOMS: atom_id res chain seq x y z
N MET A 1 3.16 5.79 38.05
CA MET A 1 3.94 5.00 37.07
C MET A 1 3.27 4.94 35.69
N LEU A 2 1.94 4.90 35.56
CA LEU A 2 1.26 4.94 34.26
C LEU A 2 1.41 6.26 33.48
N THR A 3 1.55 7.40 34.15
CA THR A 3 1.67 8.71 33.50
C THR A 3 3.00 8.94 32.80
N GLY A 4 4.10 8.35 33.28
CA GLY A 4 5.43 8.52 32.67
C GLY A 4 5.60 7.73 31.36
N MET A 5 4.96 6.56 31.25
CA MET A 5 4.99 5.76 30.01
C MET A 5 4.24 6.46 28.86
N LEU A 6 3.17 7.18 29.17
CA LEU A 6 2.41 7.96 28.19
C LEU A 6 3.21 9.15 27.64
N GLU A 7 4.04 9.80 28.46
CA GLU A 7 4.88 10.92 28.01
C GLU A 7 5.98 10.47 27.03
N GLU A 8 6.59 9.30 27.27
CA GLU A 8 7.57 8.72 26.35
C GLU A 8 6.95 8.33 25.01
N GLU A 9 5.78 7.69 25.02
CA GLU A 9 5.05 7.32 23.81
C GLU A 9 4.61 8.56 23.00
N VAL A 10 4.15 9.61 23.67
CA VAL A 10 3.80 10.89 23.03
C VAL A 10 5.05 11.54 22.42
N GLY A 11 6.19 11.49 23.11
CA GLY A 11 7.46 12.00 22.60
C GLY A 11 7.92 11.28 21.33
N LEU A 12 7.75 9.95 21.25
CA LEU A 12 8.04 9.17 20.05
C LEU A 12 7.05 9.46 18.92
N ALA A 13 5.76 9.53 19.22
CA ALA A 13 4.71 9.81 18.23
C ALA A 13 4.88 11.20 17.60
N ALA A 14 5.33 12.21 18.37
CA ALA A 14 5.60 13.56 17.88
C ALA A 14 6.77 13.62 16.87
N GLN A 15 7.61 12.59 16.78
CA GLN A 15 8.70 12.50 15.81
C GLN A 15 8.27 11.84 14.49
N VAL A 16 7.03 11.34 14.39
CA VAL A 16 6.53 10.72 13.15
C VAL A 16 6.24 11.81 12.12
N VAL A 17 6.99 11.79 11.02
CA VAL A 17 6.90 12.81 9.97
C VAL A 17 5.82 12.50 8.94
N ARG A 18 5.56 11.22 8.65
CA ARG A 18 4.61 10.81 7.62
C ARG A 18 4.12 9.39 7.87
N LEU A 19 2.85 9.14 7.57
CA LEU A 19 2.23 7.82 7.61
C LEU A 19 1.94 7.35 6.18
N VAL A 20 2.20 6.07 5.91
CA VAL A 20 1.90 5.42 4.61
C VAL A 20 1.02 4.21 4.86
N VAL A 21 -0.14 4.17 4.20
CA VAL A 21 -1.07 3.02 4.21
C VAL A 21 -0.91 2.27 2.89
N ALA A 22 -0.34 1.06 2.95
CA ALA A 22 0.06 0.29 1.78
C ALA A 22 -0.99 -0.76 1.37
N GLY A 23 -2.15 -0.30 0.86
CA GLY A 23 -3.24 -1.14 0.37
C GLY A 23 -3.94 -1.98 1.45
N GLY A 24 -4.94 -2.77 1.04
CA GLY A 24 -5.70 -3.63 1.96
C GLY A 24 -6.69 -2.84 2.83
N SER A 25 -7.16 -1.69 2.33
CA SER A 25 -7.90 -0.72 3.13
C SER A 25 -9.37 -1.10 3.35
N VAL A 26 -10.01 -1.71 2.34
CA VAL A 26 -11.45 -2.02 2.36
C VAL A 26 -11.72 -3.51 2.67
N GLY A 27 -10.71 -4.38 2.53
CA GLY A 27 -10.81 -5.82 2.80
C GLY A 27 -11.63 -6.58 1.76
N SER A 28 -11.69 -7.92 1.88
CA SER A 28 -12.44 -8.75 0.93
C SER A 28 -13.94 -8.51 1.03
N LEU A 29 -14.56 -8.23 -0.12
CA LEU A 29 -16.01 -8.11 -0.27
C LEU A 29 -16.70 -9.48 -0.38
N ASP A 30 -16.03 -10.60 -0.08
CA ASP A 30 -16.63 -11.95 -0.13
C ASP A 30 -17.88 -12.07 0.75
N THR A 31 -17.92 -11.37 1.88
CA THR A 31 -19.10 -11.24 2.76
C THR A 31 -20.28 -10.55 2.07
N ILE A 32 -20.02 -9.73 1.05
CA ILE A 32 -21.03 -9.01 0.26
C ILE A 32 -21.63 -9.92 -0.81
N ALA A 33 -20.89 -10.91 -1.30
CA ALA A 33 -21.37 -11.84 -2.32
C ALA A 33 -22.64 -12.59 -1.87
N GLN A 34 -22.75 -12.91 -0.57
CA GLN A 34 -23.84 -13.68 0.05
C GLN A 34 -25.05 -12.84 0.51
N ALA A 35 -25.00 -11.50 0.44
CA ALA A 35 -26.09 -10.64 0.90
C ALA A 35 -27.19 -10.42 -0.16
N ASN A 36 -28.38 -9.94 0.22
CA ASN A 36 -29.42 -9.54 -0.73
C ASN A 36 -29.07 -8.22 -1.44
N GLN A 37 -29.55 -7.99 -2.68
CA GLN A 37 -29.15 -6.85 -3.52
C GLN A 37 -29.22 -5.47 -2.84
N TYR A 38 -30.22 -5.21 -2.01
CA TYR A 38 -30.37 -3.96 -1.26
C TYR A 38 -29.31 -3.80 -0.15
N SER A 39 -28.99 -4.87 0.58
CA SER A 39 -27.96 -4.83 1.62
C SER A 39 -26.55 -4.86 1.04
N LYS A 40 -26.34 -5.39 -0.17
CA LYS A 40 -25.04 -5.38 -0.86
C LYS A 40 -24.46 -3.98 -1.02
N HIS A 41 -25.27 -3.02 -1.47
CA HIS A 41 -24.82 -1.64 -1.66
C HIS A 41 -24.41 -0.99 -0.33
N GLN A 42 -25.17 -1.21 0.73
CA GLN A 42 -24.89 -0.61 2.03
C GLN A 42 -23.65 -1.24 2.69
N LEU A 43 -23.50 -2.57 2.56
CA LEU A 43 -22.34 -3.31 3.05
C LEU A 43 -21.05 -2.98 2.27
N ALA A 44 -21.14 -2.64 0.98
CA ALA A 44 -19.97 -2.24 0.18
C ALA A 44 -19.50 -0.82 0.48
N LEU A 45 -20.41 0.06 0.88
CA LEU A 45 -20.08 1.47 1.16
C LEU A 45 -19.59 1.69 2.59
N GLN A 46 -19.95 0.81 3.53
CA GLN A 46 -19.61 1.01 4.94
C GLN A 46 -18.08 1.03 5.20
N PRO A 47 -17.27 0.08 4.68
CA PRO A 47 -15.83 0.11 4.93
C PRO A 47 -15.15 1.32 4.29
N ILE A 48 -15.66 1.79 3.14
CA ILE A 48 -15.16 3.00 2.47
C ILE A 48 -15.41 4.25 3.34
N LYS A 49 -16.59 4.34 3.97
CA LYS A 49 -16.90 5.44 4.90
C LYS A 49 -16.02 5.42 6.14
N GLU A 50 -15.77 4.24 6.69
CA GLU A 50 -14.88 4.06 7.85
C GLU A 50 -13.44 4.42 7.49
N LEU A 51 -12.96 4.00 6.32
CA LEU A 51 -11.67 4.39 5.79
C LEU A 51 -11.56 5.92 5.64
N ASP A 52 -12.58 6.57 5.08
CA ASP A 52 -12.59 8.03 4.93
C ASP A 52 -12.55 8.76 6.27
N ALA A 53 -13.32 8.28 7.26
CA ALA A 53 -13.31 8.84 8.61
C ALA A 53 -11.94 8.68 9.27
N TYR A 54 -11.33 7.49 9.16
CA TYR A 54 -9.99 7.21 9.69
C TYR A 54 -8.91 8.08 9.02
N CYS A 55 -8.93 8.19 7.69
CA CYS A 55 -8.01 9.05 6.95
C CYS A 55 -8.21 10.54 7.28
N ALA A 56 -9.45 10.97 7.54
CA ALA A 56 -9.73 12.35 7.90
C ALA A 56 -9.19 12.69 9.30
N GLU A 57 -9.36 11.77 10.26
CA GLU A 57 -8.83 11.92 11.62
C GLU A 57 -7.30 11.97 11.61
N LEU A 58 -6.64 10.99 10.97
CA LEU A 58 -5.19 10.96 10.87
C LEU A 58 -4.62 12.12 10.06
N GLY A 59 -5.27 12.48 8.95
CA GLY A 59 -4.84 13.58 8.08
C GLY A 59 -4.93 14.96 8.73
N CYS A 60 -5.55 15.08 9.91
CA CYS A 60 -5.47 16.29 10.73
C CYS A 60 -4.24 16.33 11.63
N ALA A 61 -3.63 15.18 11.92
CA ALA A 61 -2.50 15.04 12.84
C ALA A 61 -1.14 14.93 12.12
N LEU A 62 -1.10 14.28 10.95
CA LEU A 62 0.15 14.08 10.19
C LEU A 62 -0.10 13.92 8.68
N PRO A 63 0.93 14.19 7.83
CA PRO A 63 0.89 13.84 6.42
C PRO A 63 0.61 12.35 6.21
N LEU A 64 -0.31 12.05 5.29
CA LEU A 64 -0.82 10.69 5.06
C LEU A 64 -0.76 10.35 3.57
N ASP A 65 -0.07 9.26 3.24
CA ASP A 65 -0.06 8.68 1.90
C ASP A 65 -0.90 7.39 1.92
N ILE A 66 -1.93 7.30 1.09
CA ILE A 66 -2.75 6.08 0.94
C ILE A 66 -2.54 5.47 -0.44
N MET A 67 -2.14 4.21 -0.46
CA MET A 67 -1.96 3.40 -1.67
C MET A 67 -3.11 2.39 -1.80
N PRO A 68 -3.59 2.10 -3.02
CA PRO A 68 -4.56 1.03 -3.24
C PRO A 68 -3.91 -0.36 -3.18
N GLY A 69 -4.67 -1.35 -2.72
CA GLY A 69 -4.36 -2.77 -2.79
C GLY A 69 -5.24 -3.52 -3.80
N ALA A 70 -5.13 -4.85 -3.83
CA ALA A 70 -5.82 -5.70 -4.80
C ALA A 70 -7.35 -5.65 -4.67
N GLU A 71 -7.85 -5.56 -3.43
CA GLU A 71 -9.29 -5.56 -3.11
C GLU A 71 -9.89 -4.15 -3.00
N ASP A 72 -9.08 -3.10 -3.15
CA ASP A 72 -9.54 -1.72 -3.05
C ASP A 72 -10.21 -1.27 -4.36
N PRO A 73 -11.19 -0.34 -4.31
CA PRO A 73 -12.02 0.08 -5.46
C PRO A 73 -11.24 0.93 -6.49
N THR A 74 -10.28 0.30 -7.17
CA THR A 74 -9.44 0.85 -8.24
C THR A 74 -9.31 -0.16 -9.38
N ASN A 75 -8.42 0.08 -10.35
CA ASN A 75 -8.09 -0.94 -11.33
C ASN A 75 -7.30 -2.10 -10.69
N VAL A 76 -7.55 -3.32 -11.18
CA VAL A 76 -6.86 -4.54 -10.74
C VAL A 76 -5.44 -4.62 -11.32
N ALA A 77 -5.26 -4.21 -12.57
CA ALA A 77 -3.98 -4.27 -13.25
C ALA A 77 -2.96 -3.31 -12.66
N LEU A 78 -1.70 -3.73 -12.48
CA LEU A 78 -0.62 -2.82 -12.10
C LEU A 78 -0.14 -1.97 -13.30
N PRO A 79 0.32 -0.73 -13.07
CA PRO A 79 0.19 0.06 -11.85
C PRO A 79 -1.26 0.44 -11.53
N GLN A 80 -1.66 0.30 -10.26
CA GLN A 80 -2.96 0.73 -9.79
C GLN A 80 -3.02 2.24 -9.64
N GLN A 81 -4.09 2.84 -10.15
CA GLN A 81 -4.37 4.27 -10.05
C GLN A 81 -4.82 4.65 -8.64
N PRO A 82 -4.61 5.90 -8.20
CA PRO A 82 -5.00 6.32 -6.87
C PRO A 82 -6.50 6.19 -6.61
N LEU A 83 -6.87 6.04 -5.34
CA LEU A 83 -8.28 6.05 -4.92
C LEU A 83 -8.96 7.36 -5.37
N HIS A 84 -10.12 7.22 -6.00
CA HIS A 84 -10.85 8.37 -6.53
C HIS A 84 -11.35 9.26 -5.38
N ARG A 85 -11.34 10.59 -5.60
CA ARG A 85 -11.74 11.60 -4.59
C ARG A 85 -13.13 11.36 -4.01
N CYS A 86 -14.06 10.87 -4.82
CA CYS A 86 -15.45 10.66 -4.39
C CYS A 86 -15.61 9.59 -3.30
N LEU A 87 -14.63 8.69 -3.16
CA LEU A 87 -14.64 7.65 -2.14
C LEU A 87 -14.20 8.19 -0.78
N LEU A 88 -13.48 9.31 -0.78
CA LEU A 88 -12.79 9.88 0.36
C LEU A 88 -13.19 11.36 0.59
N PRO A 89 -14.49 11.70 0.71
CA PRO A 89 -14.93 13.10 0.75
C PRO A 89 -14.48 13.87 2.01
N GLY A 90 -14.43 13.21 3.17
CA GLY A 90 -13.99 13.81 4.44
C GLY A 90 -12.50 14.08 4.45
N SER A 91 -11.71 13.05 4.16
CA SER A 91 -10.24 13.11 4.12
C SER A 91 -9.70 13.93 2.94
N SER A 92 -10.49 14.11 1.87
CA SER A 92 -10.19 15.06 0.77
C SER A 92 -10.06 16.53 1.19
N ARG A 93 -10.39 16.86 2.44
CA ARG A 93 -10.20 18.18 3.05
C ARG A 93 -8.84 18.33 3.71
N CYS A 94 -8.16 17.21 4.00
CA CYS A 94 -6.82 17.20 4.57
C CYS A 94 -5.81 17.64 3.49
N PRO A 95 -5.06 18.73 3.70
CA PRO A 95 -4.17 19.28 2.67
C PRO A 95 -2.99 18.36 2.36
N GLU A 96 -2.57 17.55 3.33
CA GLU A 96 -1.39 16.68 3.24
C GLU A 96 -1.74 15.21 2.97
N LEU A 97 -3.00 14.94 2.55
CA LEU A 97 -3.40 13.62 2.07
C LEU A 97 -2.92 13.39 0.64
N VAL A 98 -2.01 12.44 0.46
CA VAL A 98 -1.57 11.94 -0.84
C VAL A 98 -2.32 10.66 -1.17
N ARG A 99 -3.13 10.71 -2.22
CA ARG A 99 -3.68 9.50 -2.84
C ARG A 99 -2.63 9.00 -3.83
N ALA A 100 -1.88 8.00 -3.42
CA ALA A 100 -0.74 7.44 -4.16
C ALA A 100 -1.17 6.35 -5.14
N THR A 101 -0.31 6.07 -6.12
CA THR A 101 -0.44 4.88 -6.98
C THR A 101 0.11 3.65 -6.26
N ASN A 102 -0.13 2.47 -6.81
CA ASN A 102 0.63 1.26 -6.46
C ASN A 102 1.31 0.70 -7.71
N PRO A 103 2.65 0.66 -7.80
CA PRO A 103 3.65 1.03 -6.78
C PRO A 103 3.67 2.53 -6.41
N HIS A 104 4.23 2.86 -5.24
CA HIS A 104 4.43 4.24 -4.75
C HIS A 104 5.91 4.52 -4.49
N ALA A 105 6.39 5.65 -4.98
CA ALA A 105 7.77 6.11 -4.80
C ALA A 105 7.76 7.55 -4.27
N PHE A 106 8.51 7.80 -3.20
CA PHE A 106 8.60 9.13 -2.61
C PHE A 106 9.95 9.34 -1.90
N GLN A 107 10.26 10.60 -1.61
CA GLN A 107 11.49 10.99 -0.94
C GLN A 107 11.18 11.82 0.30
N LEU A 108 11.80 11.48 1.43
CA LEU A 108 11.74 12.21 2.70
C LEU A 108 13.16 12.51 3.15
N ASP A 109 13.52 13.78 3.28
CA ASP A 109 14.82 14.25 3.79
C ASP A 109 16.03 13.51 3.20
N GLY A 110 16.02 13.30 1.87
CA GLY A 110 17.10 12.60 1.17
C GLY A 110 16.95 11.08 1.10
N VAL A 111 16.09 10.47 1.91
CA VAL A 111 15.80 9.03 1.91
C VAL A 111 14.75 8.72 0.83
N ARG A 112 15.01 7.72 -0.02
CA ARG A 112 14.16 7.33 -1.14
C ARG A 112 13.45 6.05 -0.76
N LEU A 113 12.14 6.10 -0.71
CA LEU A 113 11.30 4.97 -0.37
C LEU A 113 10.54 4.54 -1.61
N LEU A 114 10.45 3.24 -1.80
CA LEU A 114 9.68 2.61 -2.87
C LEU A 114 8.95 1.43 -2.27
N GLY A 115 7.69 1.26 -2.62
CA GLY A 115 6.99 0.08 -2.18
C GLY A 115 5.75 -0.25 -2.98
N THR A 116 5.24 -1.43 -2.71
CA THR A 116 4.04 -1.99 -3.34
C THR A 116 3.08 -2.45 -2.26
N SER A 117 1.81 -2.64 -2.62
CA SER A 117 0.81 -3.19 -1.71
C SER A 117 0.89 -4.73 -1.56
N GLY A 118 1.99 -5.37 -2.00
CA GLY A 118 2.28 -6.79 -1.76
C GLY A 118 2.07 -7.72 -2.95
N GLN A 119 1.24 -7.34 -3.93
CA GLN A 119 0.85 -8.24 -5.01
C GLN A 119 2.02 -8.87 -5.78
N PRO A 120 3.11 -8.15 -6.11
CA PRO A 120 4.25 -8.76 -6.80
C PRO A 120 4.93 -9.87 -6.00
N VAL A 121 5.15 -9.67 -4.70
CA VAL A 121 5.75 -10.69 -3.82
C VAL A 121 4.81 -11.88 -3.69
N ASP A 122 3.52 -11.62 -3.51
CA ASP A 122 2.51 -12.66 -3.39
C ASP A 122 2.42 -13.52 -4.64
N ASP A 123 2.57 -12.92 -5.81
CA ASP A 123 2.55 -13.64 -7.07
C ASP A 123 3.83 -14.47 -7.27
N MET A 124 5.01 -13.89 -7.04
CA MET A 124 6.29 -14.58 -7.16
C MET A 124 6.39 -15.81 -6.23
N VAL A 125 5.88 -15.70 -5.00
CA VAL A 125 5.91 -16.82 -4.03
C VAL A 125 5.15 -18.05 -4.56
N LYS A 126 4.04 -17.86 -5.29
CA LYS A 126 3.26 -18.99 -5.86
C LYS A 126 4.06 -19.84 -6.84
N TYR A 127 5.07 -19.25 -7.49
CA TYR A 127 5.87 -19.89 -8.53
C TYR A 127 7.34 -20.09 -8.11
N SER A 128 7.69 -19.75 -6.87
CA SER A 128 9.03 -19.96 -6.32
C SER A 128 9.02 -21.10 -5.30
N GLN A 129 10.17 -21.75 -5.11
CA GLN A 129 10.38 -22.69 -4.00
C GLN A 129 10.88 -21.98 -2.72
N GLN A 130 10.85 -20.64 -2.69
CA GLN A 130 11.38 -19.84 -1.59
C GLN A 130 10.24 -19.52 -0.60
N PRO A 131 10.24 -20.10 0.62
CA PRO A 131 9.26 -19.75 1.64
C PRO A 131 9.47 -18.36 2.23
N ASP A 132 10.72 -17.85 2.23
CA ASP A 132 11.05 -16.54 2.78
C ASP A 132 10.64 -15.41 1.82
N ARG A 133 9.51 -14.75 2.11
CA ARG A 133 8.99 -13.64 1.31
C ARG A 133 9.93 -12.43 1.31
N LEU A 134 10.71 -12.24 2.36
CA LEU A 134 11.70 -11.17 2.41
C LEU A 134 12.86 -11.44 1.44
N ALA A 135 13.25 -12.70 1.25
CA ALA A 135 14.20 -13.08 0.20
C ALA A 135 13.63 -12.87 -1.20
N VAL A 136 12.33 -13.11 -1.40
CA VAL A 136 11.64 -12.80 -2.67
C VAL A 136 11.63 -11.30 -2.95
N LEU A 137 11.37 -10.46 -1.94
CA LEU A 137 11.48 -9.00 -2.08
C LEU A 137 12.92 -8.55 -2.39
N GLU A 138 13.92 -9.20 -1.77
CA GLU A 138 15.34 -8.96 -2.06
C GLU A 138 15.70 -9.32 -3.50
N TRP A 139 15.07 -10.34 -4.09
CA TRP A 139 15.23 -10.66 -5.52
C TRP A 139 14.72 -9.53 -6.42
N CYS A 140 13.57 -8.90 -6.12
CA CYS A 140 13.09 -7.74 -6.88
C CYS A 140 14.13 -6.61 -6.90
N LEU A 141 14.79 -6.37 -5.77
CA LEU A 141 15.87 -5.37 -5.67
C LEU A 141 17.10 -5.77 -6.52
N ARG A 142 17.54 -7.04 -6.41
CA ARG A 142 18.71 -7.56 -7.15
C ARG A 142 18.49 -7.59 -8.66
N TRP A 143 17.29 -7.96 -9.10
CA TRP A 143 16.92 -8.00 -10.51
C TRP A 143 16.54 -6.61 -11.04
N ARG A 144 16.48 -5.61 -10.18
CA ARG A 144 16.02 -4.24 -10.52
C ARG A 144 14.65 -4.24 -11.19
N HIS A 145 13.75 -5.10 -10.73
CA HIS A 145 12.42 -5.25 -11.29
C HIS A 145 11.39 -5.54 -10.19
N LEU A 146 10.37 -4.68 -10.04
CA LEU A 146 9.37 -4.79 -8.98
C LEU A 146 8.43 -5.98 -9.15
N ALA A 147 8.06 -6.29 -10.40
CA ALA A 147 7.03 -7.28 -10.73
C ALA A 147 7.47 -8.17 -11.91
N PRO A 148 8.51 -9.00 -11.75
CA PRO A 148 9.11 -9.77 -12.85
C PRO A 148 8.18 -10.82 -13.46
N THR A 149 7.08 -11.15 -12.77
CA THR A 149 6.06 -12.09 -13.24
C THR A 149 4.93 -11.41 -14.04
N ALA A 150 4.94 -10.08 -14.14
CA ALA A 150 4.06 -9.34 -15.03
C ALA A 150 4.65 -9.33 -16.46
N PRO A 151 3.84 -9.48 -17.53
CA PRO A 151 2.37 -9.64 -17.54
C PRO A 151 1.86 -11.08 -17.38
N ASP A 152 2.74 -12.08 -17.33
CA ASP A 152 2.38 -13.50 -17.53
C ASP A 152 1.43 -14.06 -16.47
N THR A 153 1.71 -13.81 -15.18
CA THR A 153 0.88 -14.28 -14.05
C THR A 153 0.32 -13.14 -13.21
N LEU A 154 0.97 -11.97 -13.26
CA LEU A 154 0.48 -10.76 -12.61
C LEU A 154 -0.07 -9.77 -13.64
N THR A 155 -1.36 -9.45 -13.52
CA THR A 155 -2.05 -8.54 -14.45
C THR A 155 -1.42 -7.16 -14.45
N THR A 156 -1.04 -6.67 -15.62
CA THR A 156 -0.51 -5.32 -15.82
C THR A 156 -1.10 -4.65 -17.05
N TYR A 157 -1.07 -3.33 -17.05
CA TYR A 157 -1.38 -2.55 -18.24
C TYR A 157 -0.31 -2.77 -19.33
N PRO A 158 -0.70 -2.98 -20.60
CA PRO A 158 0.25 -3.25 -21.67
C PRO A 158 0.98 -1.96 -22.10
N PHE A 159 2.11 -1.66 -21.46
CA PHE A 159 2.97 -0.55 -21.87
C PHE A 159 3.74 -0.91 -23.16
N HIS A 160 3.81 0.02 -24.11
CA HIS A 160 4.47 -0.20 -25.40
C HIS A 160 5.94 0.25 -25.41
N ASP A 161 6.25 1.37 -24.75
CA ASP A 161 7.56 2.03 -24.88
C ASP A 161 8.53 1.65 -23.76
N ARG A 162 8.01 1.54 -22.53
CA ARG A 162 8.81 1.38 -21.32
C ARG A 162 8.06 0.61 -20.25
N ASP A 163 8.76 -0.33 -19.63
CA ASP A 163 8.28 -1.05 -18.46
C ASP A 163 8.39 -0.16 -17.19
N PRO A 164 7.27 0.13 -16.50
CA PRO A 164 7.28 0.95 -15.28
C PRO A 164 7.84 0.23 -14.05
N PHE A 165 8.05 -1.09 -14.09
CA PHE A 165 8.52 -1.87 -12.94
C PHE A 165 10.04 -1.98 -12.87
N ILE A 166 10.76 -1.54 -13.91
CA ILE A 166 12.22 -1.48 -13.91
C ILE A 166 12.68 -0.36 -12.96
N LEU A 167 13.57 -0.71 -12.03
CA LEU A 167 14.15 0.24 -11.08
C LEU A 167 15.25 1.06 -11.73
N ASP A 168 15.04 2.35 -11.96
CA ASP A 168 16.06 3.28 -12.48
C ASP A 168 17.21 3.53 -11.50
N ALA A 169 16.88 3.58 -10.22
CA ALA A 169 17.83 3.80 -9.15
C ALA A 169 17.46 2.93 -7.95
N THR A 170 18.48 2.52 -7.19
CA THR A 170 18.28 1.73 -5.97
C THR A 170 17.59 2.59 -4.90
N PRO A 171 16.40 2.19 -4.40
CA PRO A 171 15.78 2.88 -3.27
C PRO A 171 16.60 2.65 -2.00
N HIS A 172 16.51 3.59 -1.05
CA HIS A 172 17.11 3.42 0.27
C HIS A 172 16.26 2.48 1.14
N VAL A 173 14.95 2.47 0.94
CA VAL A 173 14.01 1.55 1.58
C VAL A 173 13.08 0.97 0.51
N LEU A 174 13.03 -0.36 0.41
CA LEU A 174 12.06 -1.10 -0.39
C LEU A 174 11.10 -1.84 0.54
N PHE A 175 9.80 -1.67 0.37
CA PHE A 175 8.79 -2.35 1.20
C PHE A 175 7.69 -3.03 0.36
N ALA A 176 7.06 -4.05 0.95
CA ALA A 176 5.88 -4.71 0.42
C ALA A 176 4.81 -4.78 1.51
N GLY A 177 3.62 -4.25 1.23
CA GLY A 177 2.45 -4.33 2.10
C GLY A 177 1.81 -5.72 2.10
N ASN A 178 0.81 -5.91 2.97
CA ASN A 178 -0.07 -7.09 3.01
C ASN A 178 0.66 -8.45 3.07
N GLN A 179 1.85 -8.50 3.65
CA GLN A 179 2.57 -9.75 3.89
C GLN A 179 2.04 -10.43 5.17
N PRO A 180 2.05 -11.78 5.25
CA PRO A 180 1.46 -12.53 6.36
C PRO A 180 2.16 -12.30 7.71
N GLU A 181 3.41 -11.88 7.68
CA GLU A 181 4.21 -11.57 8.87
C GLU A 181 5.14 -10.39 8.61
N PHE A 182 5.52 -9.71 9.69
CA PHE A 182 6.50 -8.63 9.64
C PHE A 182 7.92 -9.21 9.59
N ALA A 183 8.74 -8.70 8.67
CA ALA A 183 10.16 -9.03 8.59
C ALA A 183 10.96 -7.86 7.97
N THR A 184 12.23 -7.71 8.37
CA THR A 184 13.14 -6.68 7.84
C THR A 184 14.55 -7.23 7.67
N ARG A 185 15.29 -6.71 6.68
CA ARG A 185 16.67 -7.09 6.38
C ARG A 185 17.38 -5.93 5.69
N MET A 186 18.65 -5.71 6.07
CA MET A 186 19.55 -4.84 5.31
C MET A 186 20.10 -5.63 4.12
N ALA A 187 19.75 -5.22 2.90
CA ALA A 187 20.31 -5.79 1.69
C ALA A 187 21.58 -5.01 1.29
N THR A 188 22.67 -5.73 1.01
CA THR A 188 23.97 -5.17 0.57
C THR A 188 24.20 -5.44 -0.90
#